data_AF-A0A4R8LKY5-F1
#
_entry.id   AF-A0A4R8LKY5-F1
#
_cell.length_a   1.000
_cell.length_b   1.000
_cell.length_c   1.000
_cell.angle_alpha   90.00
_cell.angle_beta   90.00
_cell.angle_gamma   90.00
#
_symmetry.space_group_name_H-M   'P 1'
#
loop_
_entity.id
_entity.type
_entity.pdbx_description
1 polymer ?
#
loop_
_entity_poly.entity_id
_entity_poly.type
_entity_poly.pdbx_seq_one_letter_code
_entity_poly.pdbx_strand_id
1 'polypeptide(L)'
;TAVLGLPEKIRRRLRTTNGVERLNEEIRRRERVIRIFSNRESAIRLIGALLMEIDEAWTTGRRYLDMEAYWAWREQQASSAQTAKVHTLRG
;
A
#
# COMPACT_ATOMS: atom_id res chain seq x y z
N THR A 1 -14.10 -10.14 3.19
CA THR A 1 -13.31 -11.05 4.06
C THR A 1 -11.88 -11.32 3.57
N ALA A 2 -11.54 -11.01 2.31
CA ALA A 2 -10.22 -11.32 1.71
C ALA A 2 -9.00 -10.75 2.45
N VAL A 3 -9.10 -9.55 3.04
CA VAL A 3 -7.99 -8.91 3.79
C VAL A 3 -7.62 -9.70 5.05
N LEU A 4 -8.57 -10.44 5.65
CA LEU A 4 -8.32 -11.17 6.90
C LEU A 4 -7.41 -12.39 6.73
N GLY A 5 -7.29 -12.92 5.50
CA GLY A 5 -6.39 -14.04 5.19
C GLY A 5 -4.94 -13.62 4.95
N LEU A 6 -4.64 -12.33 4.92
CA LEU A 6 -3.28 -11.82 4.67
C LEU A 6 -2.38 -11.93 5.91
N PRO A 7 -1.05 -11.98 5.73
CA PRO A 7 -0.09 -11.92 6.82
C PRO A 7 -0.30 -10.72 7.73
N GLU A 8 -0.09 -10.91 9.03
CA GLU A 8 -0.41 -9.93 10.06
C GLU A 8 0.15 -8.53 9.81
N LYS A 9 1.42 -8.46 9.38
CA LYS A 9 2.11 -7.19 9.09
C LYS A 9 1.38 -6.36 8.03
N ILE A 10 0.84 -7.01 7.00
CA ILE A 10 0.17 -6.35 5.86
C ILE A 10 -1.30 -6.13 6.16
N ARG A 11 -1.95 -7.13 6.79
CA ARG A 11 -3.34 -7.04 7.24
C ARG A 11 -3.57 -5.83 8.13
N ARG A 12 -2.68 -5.54 9.08
CA ARG A 12 -2.78 -4.37 9.96
C ARG A 12 -2.82 -3.05 9.20
N ARG A 13 -2.07 -2.93 8.10
CA ARG A 13 -2.03 -1.71 7.28
C ARG A 13 -3.24 -1.61 6.35
N LEU A 14 -3.62 -2.71 5.70
CA LEU A 14 -4.71 -2.74 4.70
C LEU A 14 -6.11 -2.81 5.29
N ARG A 15 -6.24 -3.17 6.57
CA ARG A 15 -7.55 -3.22 7.27
C ARG A 15 -8.14 -1.82 7.52
N THR A 16 -7.35 -0.76 7.45
CA THR A 16 -7.77 0.61 7.81
C THR A 16 -7.52 1.59 6.67
N THR A 17 -8.27 2.69 6.64
CA THR A 17 -8.12 3.81 5.69
C THR A 17 -7.12 4.88 6.14
N ASN A 18 -6.50 4.73 7.32
CA ASN A 18 -5.60 5.71 7.95
C ASN A 18 -4.46 6.22 7.06
N GLY A 19 -4.00 5.45 6.08
CA GLY A 19 -2.98 5.88 5.12
C GLY A 19 -3.53 6.92 4.14
N VAL A 20 -4.67 6.61 3.54
CA VAL A 20 -5.36 7.47 2.57
C VAL A 20 -5.89 8.73 3.24
N GLU A 21 -6.42 8.60 4.47
CA GLU A 21 -6.90 9.75 5.26
C GLU A 21 -5.76 10.73 5.54
N ARG A 22 -4.61 10.26 6.00
CA ARG A 22 -3.42 11.10 6.23
C ARG A 22 -2.93 11.78 4.95
N LEU A 23 -2.93 11.07 3.82
CA LEU A 23 -2.58 11.65 2.52
C LEU A 23 -3.56 12.77 2.15
N ASN A 24 -4.86 12.53 2.29
CA ASN A 24 -5.90 13.51 2.00
C ASN A 24 -5.80 14.74 2.92
N GLU A 25 -5.48 14.54 4.20
CA GLU A 25 -5.24 15.63 5.14
C GLU A 25 -4.04 16.50 4.71
N GLU A 26 -2.93 15.90 4.28
CA GLU A 26 -1.76 16.66 3.82
C GLU A 26 -2.03 17.40 2.50
N ILE A 27 -2.77 16.79 1.57
CA ILE A 27 -3.25 17.47 0.35
C ILE A 27 -4.08 18.70 0.75
N ARG A 28 -5.07 18.54 1.65
CA ARG A 28 -5.92 19.66 2.12
C ARG A 28 -5.12 20.74 2.84
N ARG A 29 -4.08 20.36 3.61
CA ARG A 29 -3.20 21.29 4.30
C ARG A 29 -2.44 22.17 3.29
N ARG A 30 -1.87 21.57 2.24
CA ARG A 30 -1.13 22.30 1.19
C ARG A 30 -2.07 23.12 0.29
N GLU A 31 -3.25 22.58 -0.03
CA GLU A 31 -4.31 23.30 -0.74
C GLU A 31 -4.73 24.59 0.00
N ARG A 32 -4.90 24.51 1.33
CA ARG A 32 -5.38 25.64 2.14
C ARG A 32 -4.47 26.88 2.04
N VAL A 33 -3.17 26.69 1.81
CA VAL A 33 -2.21 27.79 1.63
C VAL A 33 -2.38 28.46 0.25
N ILE A 34 -2.66 27.67 -0.79
CA ILE A 34 -2.80 28.14 -2.18
C ILE A 34 -4.15 28.84 -2.38
N ARG A 35 -5.20 28.39 -1.69
CA ARG A 35 -6.59 28.89 -1.75
C ARG A 35 -7.29 28.65 -3.10
N ILE A 36 -6.70 29.05 -4.22
CA ILE A 36 -7.26 28.88 -5.57
C ILE A 36 -6.13 28.53 -6.55
N PHE A 37 -6.30 27.48 -7.33
CA PHE A 37 -5.37 27.12 -8.40
C PHE A 37 -5.67 27.87 -9.69
N SER A 38 -4.64 28.37 -10.36
CA SER A 38 -4.77 29.07 -11.64
C SER A 38 -5.17 28.15 -12.80
N ASN A 39 -4.87 26.86 -12.72
CA ASN A 39 -5.26 25.82 -13.67
C ASN A 39 -5.11 24.42 -13.05
N ARG A 40 -5.62 23.40 -13.74
CA ARG A 40 -5.58 22.00 -13.32
C ARG A 40 -4.14 21.46 -13.19
N GLU A 41 -3.25 21.85 -14.10
CA GLU A 41 -1.85 21.39 -14.11
C GLU A 41 -1.08 21.84 -12.88
N SER A 42 -1.37 23.02 -12.33
CA SER A 42 -0.81 23.47 -11.05
C SER A 42 -1.21 22.57 -9.88
N ALA A 43 -2.47 22.11 -9.85
CA ALA A 43 -2.94 21.19 -8.82
C ALA A 43 -2.29 19.80 -8.95
N ILE A 44 -2.17 19.29 -10.18
CA ILE A 44 -1.49 18.02 -10.46
C ILE A 44 -0.04 18.07 -10.01
N ARG A 45 0.68 19.17 -10.31
CA ARG A 45 2.07 19.35 -9.89
C ARG A 45 2.23 19.36 -8.37
N LEU A 46 1.32 20.00 -7.64
CA LEU A 46 1.36 19.97 -6.17
C LEU A 46 1.19 18.56 -5.62
N ILE A 47 0.17 17.85 -6.10
CA ILE A 47 -0.12 16.49 -5.65
C ILE A 47 1.03 15.57 -6.02
N GLY A 48 1.55 15.67 -7.26
CA GLY A 48 2.69 14.92 -7.73
C GLY A 48 3.94 15.14 -6.87
N ALA A 49 4.26 16.39 -6.56
CA ALA A 49 5.38 16.73 -5.69
C ALA A 49 5.23 16.13 -4.27
N LEU A 50 4.04 16.18 -3.69
CA LEU A 50 3.75 15.55 -2.39
C LEU A 50 3.92 14.02 -2.46
N LEU A 51 3.43 13.38 -3.53
CA LEU A 51 3.56 11.94 -3.70
C LEU A 51 5.04 11.52 -3.86
N MET A 52 5.84 12.31 -4.58
CA MET A 52 7.29 12.07 -4.71
C MET A 52 7.99 12.17 -3.37
N GLU A 53 7.66 13.18 -2.55
CA GLU A 53 8.22 13.34 -1.20
C GLU A 53 7.87 12.15 -0.29
N ILE A 54 6.64 11.66 -0.37
CA ILE A 54 6.20 10.46 0.38
C ILE A 54 6.93 9.21 -0.11
N ASP A 55 7.06 9.03 -1.42
CA ASP A 55 7.77 7.89 -2.02
C ASP A 55 9.24 7.87 -1.60
N GLU A 56 9.92 9.02 -1.64
CA GLU A 56 11.29 9.16 -1.18
C GLU A 56 11.42 8.83 0.31
N ALA A 57 10.51 9.33 1.15
CA ALA A 57 10.51 9.03 2.59
C ALA A 57 10.30 7.54 2.89
N TRP A 58 9.47 6.84 2.10
CA TRP A 58 9.24 5.41 2.25
C TRP A 58 10.38 4.56 1.71
N THR A 59 11.08 5.04 0.68
CA THR A 59 12.19 4.33 0.04
C THR A 59 13.48 4.47 0.84
N THR A 60 13.77 5.65 1.37
CA THR A 60 15.01 5.94 2.13
C THR A 60 14.88 5.67 3.62
N GLY A 61 13.66 5.80 4.16
CA GLY A 61 13.37 5.64 5.58
C GLY A 61 12.64 4.33 5.89
N ARG A 62 11.63 4.42 6.77
CA ARG A 62 10.81 3.26 7.15
C ARG A 62 9.73 3.01 6.10
N ARG A 63 9.88 1.94 5.33
CA ARG A 63 8.87 1.45 4.37
C ARG A 63 7.48 1.40 5.01
N TYR A 64 6.51 2.08 4.41
CA TYR A 64 5.13 2.10 4.88
C TYR A 64 4.46 0.73 4.76
N LEU A 65 4.68 0.06 3.62
CA LEU A 65 4.24 -1.30 3.35
C LEU A 65 5.45 -2.15 2.98
N ASP A 66 5.79 -3.11 3.85
CA ASP A 66 6.84 -4.09 3.59
C ASP A 66 6.23 -5.36 3.01
N MET A 67 6.63 -5.69 1.79
CA MET A 67 6.07 -6.81 1.02
C MET A 67 6.82 -8.13 1.25
N GLU A 68 7.93 -8.15 1.98
CA GLU A 68 8.69 -9.38 2.22
C GLU A 68 7.84 -10.49 2.85
N ALA A 69 7.05 -10.14 3.88
CA ALA A 69 6.13 -11.07 4.53
C ALA A 69 4.99 -11.53 3.61
N TYR A 70 4.58 -10.70 2.64
CA TYR A 70 3.59 -11.10 1.63
C TYR A 70 4.13 -12.21 0.75
N TRP A 71 5.33 -12.00 0.21
CA TRP A 71 5.92 -12.90 -0.77
C TRP A 71 6.22 -14.26 -0.16
N ALA A 72 6.79 -14.29 1.05
CA ALA A 72 6.99 -15.53 1.79
C ALA A 72 5.68 -16.29 2.04
N TRP A 73 4.60 -15.60 2.43
CA TRP A 73 3.28 -16.21 2.61
C TRP A 73 2.66 -16.70 1.29
N ARG A 74 2.86 -15.97 0.19
CA ARG A 74 2.39 -16.36 -1.15
C ARG A 74 3.07 -17.64 -1.62
N GLU A 75 4.39 -17.74 -1.44
CA GLU A 75 5.18 -18.91 -1.80
C GLU A 75 4.76 -20.15 -1.00
N GLN A 76 4.55 -20.00 0.31
CA GLN A 76 4.04 -21.09 1.17
C GLN A 76 2.68 -21.62 0.69
N GLN A 77 1.78 -20.74 0.26
CA GLN A 77 0.48 -21.16 -0.27
C GLN A 77 0.57 -21.83 -1.63
N ALA A 78 1.50 -21.40 -2.49
CA ALA A 78 1.73 -22.07 -3.77
C ALA A 78 2.27 -23.49 -3.55
N SER A 79 3.22 -23.64 -2.62
CA SER A 79 3.79 -24.94 -2.24
C SER A 79 2.76 -25.88 -1.61
N SER A 80 1.92 -25.39 -0.68
CA SER A 80 0.87 -26.20 -0.05
C SER A 80 -0.19 -26.66 -1.05
N ALA A 81 -0.56 -25.82 -2.01
CA ALA A 81 -1.47 -26.19 -3.10
C ALA A 81 -0.86 -27.25 -4.02
N GLN A 82 0.46 -27.24 -4.25
CA GLN A 82 1.13 -28.24 -5.08
C GLN A 82 1.22 -29.60 -4.37
N THR A 83 1.55 -29.62 -3.07
CA THR A 83 1.55 -30.84 -2.25
C THR A 83 0.16 -31.48 -2.18
N ALA A 84 -0.89 -30.68 -2.01
CA ALA A 84 -2.27 -31.17 -1.98
C ALA A 84 -2.68 -31.86 -3.30
N LYS A 85 -2.28 -31.29 -4.46
CA LYS A 85 -2.57 -31.87 -5.79
C LYS A 85 -1.89 -33.21 -6.01
N VAL A 86 -0.62 -33.35 -5.59
CA VAL A 86 0.14 -34.61 -5.74
C VAL A 86 -0.48 -35.72 -4.89
N HIS A 87 -0.99 -35.39 -3.70
CA HIS A 87 -1.68 -36.34 -2.84
C HIS A 87 -3.01 -36.83 -3.44
N THR A 88 -3.80 -35.95 -4.05
CA THR A 88 -5.07 -36.32 -4.72
C THR A 88 -4.92 -37.11 -6.01
N LEU A 89 -3.75 -37.08 -6.67
CA LEU A 89 -3.49 -37.85 -7.89
C LEU A 89 -2.91 -39.25 -7.61
N ARG A 90 -2.57 -39.54 -6.35
CA ARG A 90 -1.95 -40.81 -5.91
C ARG A 90 -2.89 -41.72 -5.11
N GLY A 91 -4.14 -41.31 -4.92
CA GLY A 91 -5.22 -42.13 -4.35
C GLY A 91 -6.33 -42.32 -5.36
#